data_AF-A0A2V6AUB7-F1
#
_entry.id   AF-A0A2V6AUB7-F1
#
_cell.length_a   1.000
_cell.length_b   1.000
_cell.length_c   1.000
_cell.angle_alpha   90.00
_cell.angle_beta   90.00
_cell.angle_gamma   90.00
#
_symmetry.space_group_name_H-M   'P 1'
#
loop_
_entity.id
_entity.type
_entity.pdbx_description
1 polymer ?
#
loop_
_entity_poly.entity_id
_entity_poly.type
_entity_poly.pdbx_seq_one_letter_code
_entity_poly.pdbx_strand_id
1 'polypeptide(L)'
;MNVSAFGLSKVLLHVISRAFSKFSPVKIRHFFPAAAFAFLASTLFGYVREFDNGIPLAWVKDRTVVIQLSLGTGTLNLRDGFASFNDSAIDALKTWNPHLAHLQFSWVKNSPVTPVEGDDEMSVAFDNKVFGSNFGSGTLAVTVLGYRNGNFEETDTVFNKALSWDSYRGALTPPVFDFHRVAIHEFGHTLGLDHPDQAQPRQNVVAIMNSQVSNLDTLAQDDINGVTAIYGTGPAYNSIPNAPVLMDLSTRGTTNTGNNVLIGGFMVQGSQPAQLVVRCLAFSLASFGIPNALGDSVIELYGANNNLIASNDDWFTSSDAETISSYRRDPPNSIESALLVTLNPGSYTAVVKSFSNAQQPATTGVALFEVYDLRTSGSRLGNVSTRGQVGTGANILIGGLIVGGSTPKPVVIRALGPTLTQFGVTGVLADPFLQLRDANGNLVEANNDWQQSPEAAIINADGKAPSSAKESAMAPTLSPGNYTALVSGVGGTTGTALVEVYDESASP
;
A
#
# COMPACT_ATOMS: atom_id res chain seq x y z
N MET A 1 -58.32 -16.03 -19.30
CA MET A 1 -58.17 -16.79 -18.06
C MET A 1 -56.72 -17.24 -17.94
N ASN A 2 -56.03 -16.62 -16.98
CA ASN A 2 -54.73 -16.89 -16.35
C ASN A 2 -53.69 -17.79 -17.03
N VAL A 3 -52.61 -17.12 -17.47
CA VAL A 3 -51.25 -17.64 -17.52
C VAL A 3 -50.66 -17.51 -16.12
N SER A 4 -50.28 -18.63 -15.50
CA SER A 4 -49.70 -18.71 -14.16
C SER A 4 -48.24 -18.25 -14.14
N ALA A 5 -47.92 -17.42 -13.17
CA ALA A 5 -46.61 -16.85 -12.87
C ALA A 5 -45.54 -17.93 -12.63
N PHE A 6 -44.47 -17.89 -13.43
CA PHE A 6 -43.20 -18.51 -13.08
C PHE A 6 -42.52 -17.62 -12.04
N GLY A 7 -42.25 -18.18 -10.86
CA GLY A 7 -41.74 -17.49 -9.69
C GLY A 7 -40.31 -16.98 -9.86
N LEU A 8 -40.11 -15.74 -9.42
CA LEU A 8 -38.82 -15.16 -9.07
C LEU A 8 -38.16 -16.01 -7.99
N SER A 9 -37.22 -16.88 -8.37
CA SER A 9 -36.31 -17.52 -7.41
C SER A 9 -35.49 -16.43 -6.72
N LYS A 10 -35.49 -16.44 -5.38
CA LYS A 10 -34.74 -15.50 -4.53
C LYS A 10 -33.26 -15.48 -4.95
N VAL A 11 -32.77 -14.30 -5.32
CA VAL A 11 -31.36 -14.04 -5.62
C VAL A 11 -30.76 -13.44 -4.36
N LEU A 12 -29.79 -14.12 -3.75
CA LEU A 12 -29.15 -13.71 -2.49
C LEU A 12 -27.78 -13.10 -2.77
N LEU A 13 -27.43 -12.03 -2.09
CA LEU A 13 -26.04 -11.62 -1.88
C LEU A 13 -25.58 -12.27 -0.57
N HIS A 14 -24.33 -12.74 -0.52
CA HIS A 14 -23.80 -13.51 0.60
C HIS A 14 -22.45 -12.96 1.02
N VAL A 15 -22.32 -12.65 2.31
CA VAL A 15 -21.02 -12.39 2.93
C VAL A 15 -20.53 -13.68 3.57
N ILE A 16 -19.25 -13.96 3.40
CA ILE A 16 -18.59 -15.02 4.17
C ILE A 16 -17.52 -14.34 5.02
N SER A 17 -17.85 -14.07 6.28
CA SER A 17 -16.87 -13.64 7.27
C SER A 17 -16.08 -14.85 7.78
N ARG A 18 -14.75 -14.75 7.71
CA ARG A 18 -13.85 -15.73 8.33
C ARG A 18 -12.98 -15.00 9.33
N ALA A 19 -13.11 -15.35 10.61
CA ALA A 19 -12.05 -15.05 11.57
C ALA A 19 -10.80 -15.83 11.12
N PHE A 20 -9.80 -15.13 10.59
CA PHE A 20 -8.54 -15.79 10.26
C PHE A 20 -7.83 -16.11 11.57
N SER A 21 -7.68 -17.41 11.84
CA SER A 21 -6.59 -17.85 12.70
C SER A 21 -5.49 -18.47 11.84
N LYS A 22 -4.25 -17.98 12.07
CA LYS A 22 -2.90 -18.50 11.75
C LYS A 22 -2.28 -18.00 10.43
N PHE A 23 -0.97 -17.91 10.20
CA PHE A 23 0.21 -18.62 10.72
C PHE A 23 1.06 -17.69 11.62
N SER A 24 1.72 -18.07 12.72
CA SER A 24 2.40 -19.32 13.14
C SER A 24 1.60 -20.64 13.15
N PRO A 25 2.28 -21.80 12.99
CA PRO A 25 1.72 -22.97 12.32
C PRO A 25 0.94 -23.89 13.27
N VAL A 26 -0.21 -24.36 12.77
CA VAL A 26 -0.99 -25.59 13.07
C VAL A 26 -2.46 -25.23 12.83
N LYS A 27 -2.95 -25.13 11.59
CA LYS A 27 -4.36 -24.78 11.30
C LYS A 27 -5.25 -26.02 11.23
N ILE A 28 -6.22 -26.13 12.14
CA ILE A 28 -7.39 -26.99 12.01
C ILE A 28 -8.54 -26.10 11.50
N ARG A 29 -9.18 -26.52 10.41
CA ARG A 29 -10.27 -25.82 9.73
C ARG A 29 -11.59 -26.02 10.48
N HIS A 30 -12.33 -24.94 10.73
CA HIS A 30 -13.76 -25.02 11.03
C HIS A 30 -14.52 -23.97 10.22
N PHE A 31 -15.52 -24.43 9.48
CA PHE A 31 -16.58 -23.62 8.89
C PHE A 31 -17.51 -23.18 10.02
N PHE A 32 -17.81 -21.89 10.15
CA PHE A 32 -18.92 -21.43 10.97
C PHE A 32 -19.92 -20.68 10.07
N PRO A 33 -21.20 -21.09 10.03
CA PRO A 33 -22.25 -20.21 9.55
C PRO A 33 -22.33 -19.03 10.51
N ALA A 34 -22.30 -17.80 10.00
CA ALA A 34 -22.46 -16.60 10.79
C ALA A 34 -23.80 -16.65 11.55
N ALA A 35 -23.73 -16.82 12.87
CA ALA A 35 -24.85 -16.62 13.78
C ALA A 35 -24.52 -15.37 14.59
N ALA A 36 -24.99 -14.21 14.11
CA ALA A 36 -24.80 -12.93 14.77
C ALA A 36 -25.67 -12.85 16.04
N PHE A 37 -25.03 -12.67 17.19
CA PHE A 37 -25.71 -12.20 18.41
C PHE A 37 -25.60 -10.67 18.45
N ALA A 38 -26.70 -9.98 18.12
CA ALA A 38 -26.81 -8.54 18.27
C ALA A 38 -27.20 -8.17 19.72
N PHE A 39 -26.43 -7.28 20.36
CA PHE A 39 -26.84 -6.60 21.59
C PHE A 39 -26.93 -5.09 21.35
N LEU A 40 -28.12 -4.55 21.62
CA LEU A 40 -28.60 -3.16 21.61
C LEU A 40 -27.71 -2.07 20.97
N ALA A 41 -28.03 -1.71 19.72
CA ALA A 41 -27.91 -0.34 19.24
C ALA A 41 -29.31 0.20 18.91
N SER A 42 -29.56 1.45 19.31
CA SER A 42 -30.85 2.13 19.33
C SER A 42 -31.46 2.30 17.93
N THR A 43 -32.80 2.34 17.88
CA THR A 43 -33.68 2.37 16.69
C THR A 43 -33.63 3.67 15.86
N LEU A 44 -32.50 4.39 15.85
CA LEU A 44 -32.36 5.72 15.24
C LEU A 44 -31.13 5.91 14.35
N PHE A 45 -30.35 4.86 14.10
CA PHE A 45 -29.14 4.92 13.27
C PHE A 45 -29.15 3.79 12.23
N GLY A 46 -28.65 4.06 11.01
CA GLY A 46 -28.63 3.10 9.89
C GLY A 46 -27.92 1.81 10.28
N TYR A 47 -28.27 0.68 9.65
CA TYR A 47 -27.76 -0.62 10.11
C TYR A 47 -26.25 -0.76 9.93
N VAL A 48 -25.64 -1.18 11.02
CA VAL A 48 -24.23 -1.34 11.36
C VAL A 48 -24.27 -2.68 12.12
N ARG A 49 -23.58 -3.78 11.81
CA ARG A 49 -22.19 -4.02 11.35
C ARG A 49 -22.00 -5.55 11.31
N GLU A 50 -20.96 -6.04 10.65
CA GLU A 50 -20.37 -7.32 11.10
C GLU A 50 -19.63 -7.10 12.43
N PHE A 51 -19.81 -8.02 13.38
CA PHE A 51 -19.16 -7.96 14.69
C PHE A 51 -18.38 -9.24 14.94
N ASP A 52 -17.20 -9.11 15.55
CA ASP A 52 -16.50 -10.22 16.20
C ASP A 52 -16.47 -9.98 17.71
N ASN A 53 -17.15 -10.84 18.48
CA ASN A 53 -17.25 -10.73 19.95
C ASN A 53 -17.71 -9.35 20.47
N GLY A 54 -18.61 -8.69 19.74
CA GLY A 54 -19.10 -7.36 20.08
C GLY A 54 -18.17 -6.22 19.66
N ILE A 55 -17.07 -6.52 18.96
CA ILE A 55 -16.20 -5.53 18.31
C ILE A 55 -16.67 -5.32 16.87
N PRO A 56 -17.12 -4.11 16.55
CA PRO A 56 -17.24 -3.62 15.19
C PRO A 56 -16.10 -4.01 14.22
N LEU A 57 -16.40 -4.73 13.14
CA LEU A 57 -15.43 -4.91 12.06
C LEU A 57 -15.36 -3.64 11.20
N ALA A 58 -14.15 -3.13 10.95
CA ALA A 58 -13.88 -2.00 10.05
C ALA A 58 -12.39 -1.88 9.71
N TRP A 59 -12.05 -1.16 8.66
CA TRP A 59 -10.68 -0.66 8.47
C TRP A 59 -10.26 0.31 9.58
N VAL A 60 -8.95 0.36 9.86
CA VAL A 60 -8.32 1.46 10.60
C VAL A 60 -8.65 2.79 9.92
N LYS A 61 -9.01 3.80 10.71
CA LYS A 61 -9.40 5.12 10.19
C LYS A 61 -8.24 5.81 9.48
N ASP A 62 -8.59 6.67 8.54
CA ASP A 62 -7.71 7.41 7.63
C ASP A 62 -6.92 6.56 6.62
N ARG A 63 -7.05 5.23 6.66
CA ARG A 63 -6.44 4.29 5.71
C ARG A 63 -6.87 4.56 4.27
N THR A 64 -5.95 4.31 3.34
CA THR A 64 -6.28 4.18 1.92
C THR A 64 -6.38 2.70 1.57
N VAL A 65 -7.57 2.22 1.23
CA VAL A 65 -7.81 0.82 0.84
C VAL A 65 -7.62 0.70 -0.66
N VAL A 66 -6.58 -0.03 -1.09
CA VAL A 66 -6.23 -0.22 -2.50
C VAL A 66 -6.91 -1.48 -3.06
N ILE A 67 -7.90 -1.30 -3.93
CA ILE A 67 -8.64 -2.41 -4.52
C ILE A 67 -7.94 -2.91 -5.80
N GLN A 68 -7.59 -4.21 -5.85
CA GLN A 68 -6.94 -4.86 -6.98
C GLN A 68 -8.01 -5.36 -7.99
N LEU A 69 -8.25 -4.60 -9.06
CA LEU A 69 -9.32 -4.90 -10.02
C LEU A 69 -8.85 -5.82 -11.15
N SER A 70 -9.25 -7.09 -11.07
CA SER A 70 -8.90 -8.19 -11.98
C SER A 70 -10.13 -8.73 -12.73
N LEU A 71 -10.98 -7.84 -13.26
CA LEU A 71 -12.26 -8.18 -13.92
C LEU A 71 -12.16 -8.37 -15.45
N GLY A 72 -10.95 -8.66 -15.94
CA GLY A 72 -10.66 -8.84 -17.37
C GLY A 72 -10.20 -7.57 -18.08
N THR A 73 -9.45 -7.74 -19.17
CA THR A 73 -8.75 -6.65 -19.88
C THR A 73 -9.32 -6.33 -21.27
N GLY A 74 -10.33 -7.08 -21.72
CA GLY A 74 -10.98 -6.85 -23.01
C GLY A 74 -11.92 -5.65 -22.98
N THR A 75 -12.03 -4.95 -24.13
CA THR A 75 -13.04 -3.91 -24.30
C THR A 75 -14.42 -4.53 -24.48
N LEU A 76 -15.37 -4.06 -23.68
CA LEU A 76 -16.79 -4.42 -23.71
C LEU A 76 -17.61 -3.20 -24.12
N ASN A 77 -18.81 -3.44 -24.66
CA ASN A 77 -19.82 -2.41 -24.88
C ASN A 77 -20.94 -2.61 -23.85
N LEU A 78 -20.70 -2.16 -22.62
CA LEU A 78 -21.70 -2.24 -21.54
C LEU A 78 -22.80 -1.20 -21.78
N ARG A 79 -24.03 -1.47 -21.32
CA ARG A 79 -25.21 -0.61 -21.64
C ARG A 79 -25.13 0.79 -21.05
N ASP A 80 -24.40 0.98 -19.96
CA ASP A 80 -24.11 2.28 -19.37
C ASP A 80 -22.91 3.00 -20.00
N GLY A 81 -22.31 2.42 -21.04
CA GLY A 81 -21.23 3.02 -21.81
C GLY A 81 -19.83 2.76 -21.24
N PHE A 82 -19.69 2.01 -20.13
CA PHE A 82 -18.37 1.60 -19.68
C PHE A 82 -17.71 0.63 -20.68
N ALA A 83 -16.40 0.83 -20.87
CA ALA A 83 -15.60 0.03 -21.78
C ALA A 83 -15.11 -1.29 -21.16
N SER A 84 -15.29 -1.50 -19.86
CA SER A 84 -14.91 -2.72 -19.14
C SER A 84 -15.61 -2.82 -17.78
N PHE A 85 -15.68 -4.02 -17.21
CA PHE A 85 -16.14 -4.18 -15.82
C PHE A 85 -15.20 -3.51 -14.81
N ASN A 86 -13.91 -3.40 -15.11
CA ASN A 86 -12.99 -2.61 -14.29
C ASN A 86 -13.41 -1.13 -14.24
N ASP A 87 -13.81 -0.54 -15.38
CA ASP A 87 -14.30 0.85 -15.39
C ASP A 87 -15.59 1.03 -14.59
N SER A 88 -16.52 0.06 -14.69
CA SER A 88 -17.72 0.05 -13.87
C SER A 88 -17.41 -0.14 -12.38
N ALA A 89 -16.45 -0.98 -12.00
CA ALA A 89 -16.05 -1.17 -10.61
C ALA A 89 -15.43 0.09 -10.02
N ILE A 90 -14.62 0.81 -10.80
CA ILE A 90 -14.06 2.10 -10.41
C ILE A 90 -15.16 3.12 -10.13
N ASP A 91 -16.22 3.16 -10.94
CA ASP A 91 -17.38 4.04 -10.71
C ASP A 91 -18.13 3.67 -9.41
N ALA A 92 -18.31 2.37 -9.15
CA ALA A 92 -18.91 1.89 -7.92
C ALA A 92 -18.08 2.25 -6.67
N LEU A 93 -16.73 2.11 -6.72
CA LEU A 93 -15.84 2.56 -5.64
C LEU A 93 -15.94 4.08 -5.41
N LYS A 94 -15.96 4.86 -6.50
CA LYS A 94 -16.12 6.31 -6.44
C LYS A 94 -17.43 6.75 -5.82
N THR A 95 -18.48 5.94 -5.93
CA THR A 95 -19.80 6.24 -5.33
C THR A 95 -19.71 6.32 -3.79
N TRP A 96 -18.83 5.53 -3.17
CA TRP A 96 -18.64 5.52 -1.72
C TRP A 96 -17.76 6.67 -1.20
N ASN A 97 -16.67 6.99 -1.91
CA ASN A 97 -15.65 7.94 -1.44
C ASN A 97 -16.17 9.29 -0.89
N PRO A 98 -17.21 9.95 -1.47
CA PRO A 98 -17.77 11.18 -0.92
C PRO A 98 -18.34 11.06 0.51
N HIS A 99 -18.64 9.84 0.95
CA HIS A 99 -19.21 9.54 2.27
C HIS A 99 -18.17 8.97 3.25
N LEU A 100 -16.91 8.83 2.83
CA LEU A 100 -15.81 8.31 3.62
C LEU A 100 -14.93 9.45 4.13
N ALA A 101 -15.32 10.08 5.24
CA ALA A 101 -14.53 11.19 5.79
C ALA A 101 -13.15 10.72 6.29
N HIS A 102 -13.09 9.55 6.92
CA HIS A 102 -11.88 8.95 7.50
C HIS A 102 -11.54 7.58 6.91
N LEU A 103 -11.70 7.44 5.59
CA LEU A 103 -11.22 6.31 4.78
C LEU A 103 -11.17 6.77 3.33
N GLN A 104 -10.41 6.09 2.47
CA GLN A 104 -10.50 6.30 1.03
C GLN A 104 -10.30 5.00 0.27
N PHE A 105 -11.17 4.72 -0.70
CA PHE A 105 -10.86 3.74 -1.74
C PHE A 105 -9.91 4.33 -2.78
N SER A 106 -8.90 3.54 -3.12
CA SER A 106 -8.13 3.66 -4.35
C SER A 106 -8.13 2.32 -5.09
N TRP A 107 -7.56 2.27 -6.29
CA TRP A 107 -7.66 1.06 -7.11
C TRP A 107 -6.48 0.92 -8.08
N VAL A 108 -6.17 -0.33 -8.41
CA VAL A 108 -5.31 -0.69 -9.53
C VAL A 108 -6.17 -1.31 -10.62
N LYS A 109 -6.36 -0.57 -11.72
CA LYS A 109 -7.08 -1.07 -12.90
C LYS A 109 -6.25 -2.11 -13.63
N ASN A 110 -6.87 -3.24 -14.01
CA ASN A 110 -6.17 -4.36 -14.65
C ASN A 110 -5.01 -4.86 -13.78
N SER A 111 -5.31 -5.12 -12.50
CA SER A 111 -4.27 -5.46 -11.54
C SER A 111 -3.44 -6.66 -12.01
N PRO A 112 -2.10 -6.59 -11.90
CA PRO A 112 -1.23 -7.74 -12.14
C PRO A 112 -1.23 -8.73 -10.96
N VAL A 113 -1.83 -8.37 -9.82
CA VAL A 113 -1.96 -9.24 -8.65
C VAL A 113 -2.92 -10.37 -8.97
N THR A 114 -2.49 -11.60 -8.70
CA THR A 114 -3.35 -12.77 -8.84
C THR A 114 -4.19 -12.90 -7.57
N PRO A 115 -5.54 -12.91 -7.65
CA PRO A 115 -6.38 -13.03 -6.48
C PRO A 115 -6.12 -14.32 -5.70
N VAL A 116 -5.80 -14.21 -4.41
CA VAL A 116 -5.56 -15.34 -3.50
C VAL A 116 -6.13 -15.00 -2.12
N GLU A 117 -6.96 -15.89 -1.55
CA GLU A 117 -7.46 -15.72 -0.18
C GLU A 117 -6.32 -15.81 0.85
N GLY A 118 -6.21 -14.79 1.70
CA GLY A 118 -5.23 -14.67 2.77
C GLY A 118 -3.88 -14.10 2.31
N ASP A 119 -3.86 -13.29 1.26
CA ASP A 119 -2.66 -12.57 0.79
C ASP A 119 -2.62 -11.09 1.22
N ASP A 120 -3.65 -10.64 1.94
CA ASP A 120 -3.82 -9.28 2.46
C ASP A 120 -3.90 -8.19 1.37
N GLU A 121 -4.21 -8.59 0.13
CA GLU A 121 -4.58 -7.69 -0.96
C GLU A 121 -6.10 -7.74 -1.19
N MET A 122 -6.72 -6.59 -1.47
CA MET A 122 -8.17 -6.50 -1.65
C MET A 122 -8.55 -6.83 -3.11
N SER A 123 -8.62 -8.11 -3.46
CA SER A 123 -8.80 -8.53 -4.85
C SER A 123 -10.26 -8.56 -5.29
N VAL A 124 -10.50 -8.17 -6.55
CA VAL A 124 -11.83 -8.20 -7.16
C VAL A 124 -11.78 -8.95 -8.48
N ALA A 125 -12.53 -10.04 -8.60
CA ALA A 125 -12.43 -10.93 -9.76
C ALA A 125 -13.76 -11.60 -10.14
N PHE A 126 -13.83 -12.10 -11.37
CA PHE A 126 -14.84 -13.07 -11.80
C PHE A 126 -14.28 -14.50 -11.69
N ASP A 127 -14.97 -15.37 -10.96
CA ASP A 127 -14.64 -16.80 -10.93
C ASP A 127 -15.93 -17.65 -10.83
N ASN A 128 -15.84 -18.92 -11.20
CA ASN A 128 -16.88 -19.91 -10.96
C ASN A 128 -16.89 -20.40 -9.50
N LYS A 129 -15.87 -20.06 -8.71
CA LYS A 129 -15.71 -20.44 -7.31
C LYS A 129 -15.19 -19.29 -6.47
N VAL A 130 -15.59 -19.26 -5.20
CA VAL A 130 -15.01 -18.37 -4.19
C VAL A 130 -13.82 -19.10 -3.55
N PHE A 131 -12.61 -18.85 -4.06
CA PHE A 131 -11.36 -19.46 -3.58
C PHE A 131 -11.44 -20.97 -3.36
N GLY A 132 -11.91 -21.68 -4.40
CA GLY A 132 -12.08 -23.14 -4.38
C GLY A 132 -13.42 -23.66 -3.83
N SER A 133 -14.19 -22.80 -3.15
CA SER A 133 -15.54 -23.09 -2.66
C SER A 133 -16.61 -22.78 -3.71
N ASN A 134 -17.67 -23.58 -3.77
CA ASN A 134 -18.80 -23.29 -4.67
C ASN A 134 -19.59 -22.08 -4.16
N PHE A 135 -20.12 -21.28 -5.08
CA PHE A 135 -21.14 -20.29 -4.75
C PHE A 135 -22.38 -20.95 -4.13
N GLY A 136 -23.04 -20.21 -3.23
CA GLY A 136 -24.37 -20.57 -2.74
C GLY A 136 -25.43 -20.51 -3.84
N SER A 137 -26.58 -21.13 -3.59
CA SER A 137 -27.71 -21.08 -4.53
C SER A 137 -28.23 -19.65 -4.67
N GLY A 138 -28.28 -19.13 -5.90
CA GLY A 138 -28.75 -17.77 -6.19
C GLY A 138 -27.76 -16.68 -5.80
N THR A 139 -26.50 -17.02 -5.50
CA THR A 139 -25.45 -16.06 -5.12
C THR A 139 -24.84 -15.37 -6.34
N LEU A 140 -24.91 -14.04 -6.34
CA LEU A 140 -24.35 -13.20 -7.41
C LEU A 140 -22.87 -12.91 -7.23
N ALA A 141 -22.49 -12.51 -6.02
CA ALA A 141 -21.12 -12.24 -5.64
C ALA A 141 -20.95 -12.55 -4.15
N VAL A 142 -19.70 -12.64 -3.71
CA VAL A 142 -19.32 -12.82 -2.31
C VAL A 142 -18.13 -11.93 -2.02
N THR A 143 -18.26 -11.14 -0.96
CA THR A 143 -17.11 -10.51 -0.28
C THR A 143 -16.64 -11.41 0.86
N VAL A 144 -15.36 -11.79 0.84
CA VAL A 144 -14.67 -12.51 1.90
C VAL A 144 -13.89 -11.50 2.73
N LEU A 145 -14.02 -11.60 4.05
CA LEU A 145 -13.45 -10.63 4.98
C LEU A 145 -12.38 -11.30 5.84
N GLY A 146 -11.18 -10.74 5.82
CA GLY A 146 -10.08 -11.05 6.71
C GLY A 146 -9.85 -9.93 7.71
N TYR A 147 -9.69 -10.28 8.98
CA TYR A 147 -9.56 -9.31 10.07
C TYR A 147 -8.77 -9.85 11.25
N ARG A 148 -8.20 -8.92 12.02
CA ARG A 148 -7.51 -9.17 13.29
C ARG A 148 -7.93 -8.09 14.29
N ASN A 149 -8.31 -8.50 15.50
CA ASN A 149 -8.70 -7.60 16.59
C ASN A 149 -9.80 -6.58 16.20
N GLY A 150 -10.75 -7.00 15.36
CA GLY A 150 -11.83 -6.12 14.89
C GLY A 150 -11.47 -5.20 13.72
N ASN A 151 -10.23 -5.22 13.24
CA ASN A 151 -9.82 -4.42 12.10
C ASN A 151 -9.66 -5.28 10.85
N PHE A 152 -10.15 -4.81 9.70
CA PHE A 152 -9.96 -5.50 8.41
C PHE A 152 -8.49 -5.48 7.97
N GLU A 153 -8.04 -6.63 7.48
CA GLU A 153 -6.72 -6.87 6.87
C GLU A 153 -6.87 -7.10 5.36
N GLU A 154 -7.94 -7.78 4.97
CA GLU A 154 -8.19 -8.24 3.60
C GLU A 154 -9.69 -8.22 3.31
N THR A 155 -10.06 -7.85 2.09
CA THR A 155 -11.44 -7.94 1.61
C THR A 155 -11.45 -8.33 0.14
N ASP A 156 -11.70 -9.60 -0.15
CA ASP A 156 -11.77 -10.11 -1.51
C ASP A 156 -13.20 -10.18 -2.00
N THR A 157 -13.46 -9.71 -3.22
CA THR A 157 -14.77 -9.81 -3.86
C THR A 157 -14.72 -10.71 -5.08
N VAL A 158 -15.51 -11.78 -5.07
CA VAL A 158 -15.65 -12.70 -6.21
C VAL A 158 -17.05 -12.63 -6.78
N PHE A 159 -17.15 -12.18 -8.03
CA PHE A 159 -18.38 -12.19 -8.82
C PHE A 159 -18.55 -13.54 -9.52
N ASN A 160 -19.77 -14.09 -9.48
CA ASN A 160 -20.07 -15.40 -10.03
C ASN A 160 -20.05 -15.38 -11.56
N LYS A 161 -18.97 -15.91 -12.14
CA LYS A 161 -18.72 -15.95 -13.58
C LYS A 161 -19.72 -16.80 -14.37
N ALA A 162 -20.45 -17.70 -13.71
CA ALA A 162 -21.45 -18.54 -14.37
C ALA A 162 -22.73 -17.77 -14.75
N LEU A 163 -22.90 -16.55 -14.26
CA LEU A 163 -24.06 -15.70 -14.54
C LEU A 163 -23.81 -14.78 -15.74
N SER A 164 -24.91 -14.30 -16.34
CA SER A 164 -24.84 -13.30 -17.41
C SER A 164 -24.78 -11.90 -16.81
N TRP A 165 -23.68 -11.21 -17.06
CA TRP A 165 -23.40 -9.87 -16.54
C TRP A 165 -23.42 -8.82 -17.65
N ASP A 166 -23.91 -7.64 -17.30
CA ASP A 166 -23.78 -6.39 -18.04
C ASP A 166 -23.68 -5.27 -16.99
N SER A 167 -23.52 -4.02 -17.42
CA SER A 167 -23.56 -2.87 -16.51
C SER A 167 -24.57 -1.86 -17.04
N TYR A 168 -25.52 -1.46 -16.20
CA TYR A 168 -26.61 -0.56 -16.60
C TYR A 168 -27.14 0.28 -15.43
N ARG A 169 -28.09 1.17 -15.72
CA ARG A 169 -28.82 1.97 -14.71
C ARG A 169 -30.32 1.76 -14.88
N GLY A 170 -31.09 2.01 -13.83
CA GLY A 170 -32.53 1.81 -13.77
C GLY A 170 -32.94 0.38 -13.42
N ALA A 171 -34.19 0.02 -13.70
CA ALA A 171 -34.79 -1.23 -13.22
C ALA A 171 -34.07 -2.50 -13.68
N LEU A 172 -34.15 -3.57 -12.90
CA LEU A 172 -33.55 -4.88 -13.19
C LEU A 172 -34.06 -5.44 -14.53
N THR A 173 -33.15 -6.02 -15.33
CA THR A 173 -33.44 -6.63 -16.64
C THR A 173 -33.04 -8.11 -16.72
N PRO A 174 -33.66 -9.00 -15.92
CA PRO A 174 -33.34 -10.42 -15.96
C PRO A 174 -33.54 -11.01 -17.37
N PRO A 175 -32.74 -12.01 -17.77
CA PRO A 175 -31.82 -12.79 -16.94
C PRO A 175 -30.43 -12.17 -16.75
N VAL A 176 -30.20 -10.93 -17.23
CA VAL A 176 -28.90 -10.26 -17.15
C VAL A 176 -28.80 -9.43 -15.87
N PHE A 177 -27.78 -9.72 -15.06
CA PHE A 177 -27.52 -9.03 -13.80
C PHE A 177 -26.67 -7.78 -14.04
N ASP A 178 -26.94 -6.74 -13.25
CA ASP A 178 -26.22 -5.48 -13.28
C ASP A 178 -24.99 -5.54 -12.38
N PHE A 179 -23.82 -5.56 -13.00
CA PHE A 179 -22.54 -5.59 -12.31
C PHE A 179 -22.35 -4.35 -11.43
N HIS A 180 -22.67 -3.14 -11.91
CA HIS A 180 -22.43 -1.92 -11.15
C HIS A 180 -23.20 -1.90 -9.83
N ARG A 181 -24.50 -2.22 -9.88
CA ARG A 181 -25.35 -2.33 -8.69
C ARG A 181 -24.77 -3.32 -7.67
N VAL A 182 -24.38 -4.51 -8.13
CA VAL A 182 -23.80 -5.54 -7.24
C VAL A 182 -22.44 -5.08 -6.71
N ALA A 183 -21.62 -4.42 -7.52
CA ALA A 183 -20.33 -3.89 -7.08
C ALA A 183 -20.47 -2.82 -5.99
N ILE A 184 -21.43 -1.90 -6.09
CA ILE A 184 -21.72 -0.95 -5.00
C ILE A 184 -21.99 -1.72 -3.70
N HIS A 185 -22.84 -2.75 -3.77
CA HIS A 185 -23.20 -3.58 -2.61
C HIS A 185 -21.97 -4.29 -2.01
N GLU A 186 -21.19 -5.01 -2.81
CA GLU A 186 -20.01 -5.74 -2.33
C GLU A 186 -18.94 -4.80 -1.74
N PHE A 187 -18.76 -3.61 -2.32
CA PHE A 187 -17.87 -2.60 -1.74
C PHE A 187 -18.40 -2.02 -0.42
N GLY A 188 -19.71 -2.09 -0.17
CA GLY A 188 -20.27 -1.81 1.16
C GLY A 188 -19.83 -2.83 2.21
N HIS A 189 -19.74 -4.12 1.85
CA HIS A 189 -19.16 -5.14 2.75
C HIS A 189 -17.67 -4.91 3.01
N THR A 190 -16.93 -4.49 2.00
CA THR A 190 -15.54 -4.05 2.18
C THR A 190 -15.43 -2.89 3.19
N LEU A 191 -16.46 -2.06 3.33
CA LEU A 191 -16.51 -0.97 4.32
C LEU A 191 -17.03 -1.42 5.69
N GLY A 192 -17.40 -2.69 5.86
CA GLY A 192 -17.92 -3.25 7.11
C GLY A 192 -19.43 -3.09 7.29
N LEU A 193 -20.15 -2.76 6.23
CA LEU A 193 -21.62 -2.79 6.23
C LEU A 193 -22.11 -4.24 6.09
N ASP A 194 -23.23 -4.53 6.75
CA ASP A 194 -23.92 -5.82 6.70
C ASP A 194 -25.36 -5.62 6.19
N HIS A 195 -26.07 -6.69 5.90
CA HIS A 195 -27.41 -6.66 5.35
C HIS A 195 -28.47 -6.20 6.38
N PRO A 196 -29.11 -5.03 6.21
CA PRO A 196 -30.16 -4.57 7.14
C PRO A 196 -31.38 -5.50 7.18
N ASP A 197 -31.72 -6.16 6.08
CA ASP A 197 -32.86 -7.08 6.02
C ASP A 197 -32.58 -8.48 6.60
N GLN A 198 -31.33 -8.76 7.00
CA GLN A 198 -30.92 -9.96 7.73
C GLN A 198 -30.57 -9.69 9.19
N ALA A 199 -30.56 -8.40 9.57
CA ALA A 199 -30.34 -7.92 10.92
C ALA A 199 -31.20 -8.61 11.99
N GLN A 200 -30.76 -8.52 13.24
CA GLN A 200 -31.55 -8.91 14.41
C GLN A 200 -31.65 -7.73 15.40
N PRO A 201 -32.83 -7.09 15.55
CA PRO A 201 -34.06 -7.33 14.80
C PRO A 201 -33.94 -6.93 13.33
N ARG A 202 -34.68 -7.62 12.46
CA ARG A 202 -34.72 -7.34 11.02
C ARG A 202 -35.14 -5.90 10.75
N GLN A 203 -34.39 -5.21 9.89
CA GLN A 203 -34.80 -3.89 9.40
C GLN A 203 -35.57 -4.00 8.09
N ASN A 204 -36.40 -3.00 7.82
CA ASN A 204 -37.16 -2.87 6.57
C ASN A 204 -36.92 -1.47 6.01
N VAL A 205 -35.79 -1.31 5.34
CA VAL A 205 -35.27 -0.04 4.84
C VAL A 205 -34.91 -0.18 3.37
N VAL A 206 -34.96 0.94 2.64
CA VAL A 206 -34.43 1.01 1.27
C VAL A 206 -32.92 1.17 1.41
N ALA A 207 -32.18 0.16 0.97
CA ALA A 207 -30.72 0.09 1.07
C ALA A 207 -30.17 -0.70 -0.12
N ILE A 208 -29.05 -0.25 -0.69
CA ILE A 208 -28.29 -1.04 -1.67
C ILE A 208 -27.74 -2.29 -0.99
N MET A 209 -27.45 -2.19 0.32
CA MET A 209 -26.97 -3.27 1.18
C MET A 209 -28.02 -4.31 1.54
N ASN A 210 -29.26 -4.25 1.07
CA ASN A 210 -30.19 -5.37 1.29
C ASN A 210 -29.67 -6.65 0.60
N SER A 211 -29.86 -7.80 1.25
CA SER A 211 -29.36 -9.10 0.78
C SER A 211 -30.00 -9.64 -0.50
N GLN A 212 -30.99 -8.94 -1.06
CA GLN A 212 -31.62 -9.26 -2.32
C GLN A 212 -31.56 -8.05 -3.25
N VAL A 213 -31.15 -8.27 -4.49
CA VAL A 213 -31.13 -7.21 -5.50
C VAL A 213 -32.51 -6.60 -5.72
N SER A 214 -32.54 -5.28 -5.89
CA SER A 214 -33.76 -4.52 -6.18
C SER A 214 -33.52 -3.54 -7.33
N ASN A 215 -34.52 -2.73 -7.67
CA ASN A 215 -34.35 -1.68 -8.68
C ASN A 215 -33.46 -0.52 -8.21
N LEU A 216 -33.15 -0.41 -6.91
CA LEU A 216 -32.20 0.56 -6.39
C LEU A 216 -30.80 0.26 -6.98
N ASP A 217 -30.16 1.25 -7.57
CA ASP A 217 -28.87 1.16 -8.26
C ASP A 217 -27.85 2.22 -7.77
N THR A 218 -28.12 2.82 -6.62
CA THR A 218 -27.30 3.85 -5.97
C THR A 218 -27.42 3.72 -4.45
N LEU A 219 -26.55 4.42 -3.72
CA LEU A 219 -26.62 4.49 -2.26
C LEU A 219 -27.94 5.12 -1.82
N ALA A 220 -28.61 4.46 -0.89
CA ALA A 220 -29.69 5.04 -0.12
C ALA A 220 -29.16 5.68 1.16
N GLN A 221 -30.04 6.42 1.84
CA GLN A 221 -29.67 7.12 3.08
C GLN A 221 -29.23 6.15 4.19
N ASP A 222 -29.79 4.93 4.23
CA ASP A 222 -29.38 3.92 5.21
C ASP A 222 -27.92 3.50 5.02
N ASP A 223 -27.51 3.28 3.77
CA ASP A 223 -26.13 2.93 3.40
C ASP A 223 -25.15 4.05 3.79
N ILE A 224 -25.53 5.31 3.49
CA ILE A 224 -24.74 6.50 3.84
C ILE A 224 -24.64 6.67 5.36
N ASN A 225 -25.73 6.46 6.09
CA ASN A 225 -25.75 6.55 7.55
C ASN A 225 -24.86 5.46 8.16
N GLY A 226 -24.92 4.24 7.64
CA GLY A 226 -24.08 3.13 8.06
C GLY A 226 -22.60 3.46 7.91
N VAL A 227 -22.18 3.88 6.71
CA VAL A 227 -20.76 4.18 6.46
C VAL A 227 -20.27 5.42 7.23
N THR A 228 -21.11 6.43 7.39
CA THR A 228 -20.81 7.63 8.18
C THR A 228 -20.70 7.30 9.68
N ALA A 229 -21.46 6.32 10.18
CA ALA A 229 -21.31 5.86 11.56
C ALA A 229 -19.95 5.15 11.81
N ILE A 230 -19.32 4.62 10.76
CA ILE A 230 -18.00 3.97 10.84
C ILE A 230 -16.89 5.01 10.62
N TYR A 231 -16.98 5.80 9.54
CA TYR A 231 -15.89 6.63 9.03
C TYR A 231 -16.20 8.13 9.01
N GLY A 232 -17.33 8.58 9.55
CA GLY A 232 -17.72 9.98 9.58
C GLY A 232 -17.00 10.82 10.64
N THR A 233 -16.31 10.17 11.58
CA THR A 233 -15.46 10.81 12.60
C THR A 233 -14.16 10.04 12.75
N GLY A 234 -13.07 10.73 13.07
CA GLY A 234 -11.74 10.14 13.19
C GLY A 234 -10.69 11.19 13.59
N PRO A 235 -9.41 10.79 13.66
CA PRO A 235 -8.31 11.72 13.87
C PRO A 235 -8.29 12.83 12.80
N ALA A 236 -7.72 13.98 13.13
CA ALA A 236 -7.48 14.99 12.11
C ALA A 236 -6.42 14.47 11.13
N TYR A 237 -6.66 14.62 9.83
CA TYR A 237 -5.63 14.36 8.82
C TYR A 237 -4.43 15.26 9.06
N ASN A 238 -3.26 14.65 9.17
CA ASN A 238 -2.02 15.37 9.36
C ASN A 238 -1.36 15.61 8.01
N SER A 239 -1.20 16.88 7.63
CA SER A 239 -0.42 17.26 6.45
C SER A 239 1.04 17.52 6.84
N ILE A 240 1.98 16.95 6.10
CA ILE A 240 3.40 17.32 6.22
C ILE A 240 3.58 18.74 5.65
N PRO A 241 4.15 19.71 6.40
CA PRO A 241 4.28 21.10 5.93
C PRO A 241 5.15 21.25 4.67
N ASN A 242 4.74 22.16 3.77
CA ASN A 242 5.41 22.53 2.51
C ASN A 242 6.77 23.25 2.65
N ALA A 243 7.54 23.04 3.72
CA ALA A 243 8.83 23.73 3.92
C ALA A 243 9.99 23.06 3.16
N PRO A 244 11.00 23.80 2.67
CA PRO A 244 12.08 23.29 1.82
C PRO A 244 13.03 22.35 2.57
N VAL A 245 12.84 21.03 2.44
CA VAL A 245 13.74 19.96 2.94
C VAL A 245 13.75 18.78 1.97
N LEU A 246 14.74 17.90 2.10
CA LEU A 246 14.57 16.53 1.63
C LEU A 246 13.46 15.91 2.45
N MET A 247 12.29 15.72 1.82
CA MET A 247 11.11 15.25 2.53
C MET A 247 11.21 13.75 2.73
N ASP A 248 11.64 13.04 1.68
CA ASP A 248 11.66 11.58 1.63
C ASP A 248 12.93 11.08 0.94
N LEU A 249 13.54 10.04 1.50
CA LEU A 249 14.30 9.07 0.70
C LEU A 249 13.48 7.81 0.59
N SER A 250 13.25 7.42 -0.65
CA SER A 250 12.68 6.12 -1.00
C SER A 250 13.77 5.32 -1.69
N THR A 251 14.04 4.08 -1.31
CA THR A 251 14.97 3.25 -2.08
C THR A 251 14.37 1.92 -2.44
N ARG A 252 14.30 1.68 -3.75
CA ARG A 252 13.95 0.37 -4.31
C ARG A 252 15.21 -0.43 -4.54
N GLY A 253 15.29 -1.60 -3.93
CA GLY A 253 16.40 -2.51 -4.12
C GLY A 253 16.02 -3.95 -3.78
N THR A 254 16.84 -4.90 -4.24
CA THR A 254 16.72 -6.29 -3.78
C THR A 254 17.32 -6.40 -2.38
N THR A 255 16.51 -6.79 -1.40
CA THR A 255 17.02 -7.24 -0.10
C THR A 255 17.30 -8.74 -0.17
N ASN A 256 18.52 -9.14 0.20
CA ASN A 256 18.90 -10.55 0.30
C ASN A 256 18.87 -11.01 1.77
N THR A 257 19.18 -12.28 2.00
CA THR A 257 19.30 -12.84 3.35
C THR A 257 20.65 -12.54 4.00
N GLY A 258 20.72 -12.65 5.33
CA GLY A 258 21.98 -12.51 6.08
C GLY A 258 22.52 -11.08 6.05
N ASN A 259 23.81 -10.91 5.76
CA ASN A 259 24.47 -9.59 5.79
C ASN A 259 24.24 -8.75 4.53
N ASN A 260 23.51 -9.27 3.53
CA ASN A 260 23.30 -8.65 2.21
C ASN A 260 21.89 -8.06 2.06
N VAL A 261 21.26 -7.75 3.19
CA VAL A 261 19.98 -7.04 3.28
C VAL A 261 20.07 -5.61 2.74
N LEU A 262 18.95 -5.06 2.30
CA LEU A 262 18.82 -3.65 1.94
C LEU A 262 18.96 -2.80 3.22
N ILE A 263 19.79 -1.77 3.16
CA ILE A 263 20.04 -0.90 4.33
C ILE A 263 19.88 0.56 3.94
N GLY A 264 18.91 1.23 4.55
CA GLY A 264 18.73 2.67 4.46
C GLY A 264 19.44 3.39 5.61
N GLY A 265 20.34 4.31 5.32
CA GLY A 265 20.95 5.19 6.31
C GLY A 265 20.42 6.61 6.17
N PHE A 266 20.13 7.29 7.28
CA PHE A 266 19.64 8.67 7.26
C PHE A 266 20.15 9.47 8.45
N MET A 267 20.18 10.79 8.33
CA MET A 267 20.49 11.68 9.45
C MET A 267 19.33 12.61 9.78
N VAL A 268 19.10 12.78 11.08
CA VAL A 268 18.24 13.84 11.60
C VAL A 268 19.12 15.06 11.87
N GLN A 269 18.85 16.16 11.18
CA GLN A 269 19.55 17.44 11.32
C GLN A 269 18.72 18.44 12.15
N GLY A 270 19.41 19.39 12.79
CA GLY A 270 18.82 20.44 13.62
C GLY A 270 19.09 20.24 15.11
N SER A 271 18.36 20.97 15.95
CA SER A 271 18.56 20.97 17.41
C SER A 271 17.45 20.25 18.20
N GLN A 272 16.36 19.87 17.53
CA GLN A 272 15.19 19.24 18.13
C GLN A 272 14.99 17.82 17.58
N PRO A 273 14.33 16.93 18.34
CA PRO A 273 13.91 15.64 17.81
C PRO A 273 13.01 15.79 16.57
N ALA A 274 13.10 14.84 15.65
CA ALA A 274 12.20 14.73 14.50
C ALA A 274 11.26 13.53 14.69
N GLN A 275 10.00 13.70 14.32
CA GLN A 275 9.04 12.61 14.27
C GLN A 275 8.97 12.09 12.83
N LEU A 276 9.20 10.79 12.66
CA LEU A 276 9.33 10.15 11.35
C LEU A 276 8.41 8.95 11.23
N VAL A 277 7.93 8.69 10.01
CA VAL A 277 7.46 7.36 9.60
C VAL A 277 8.56 6.67 8.81
N VAL A 278 8.99 5.50 9.27
CA VAL A 278 9.92 4.62 8.56
C VAL A 278 9.13 3.41 8.08
N ARG A 279 9.01 3.17 6.78
CA ARG A 279 8.20 2.06 6.25
C ARG A 279 8.90 1.29 5.13
N CYS A 280 8.40 0.10 4.84
CA CYS A 280 8.86 -0.74 3.76
C CYS A 280 7.66 -1.27 2.97
N LEU A 281 7.55 -0.91 1.70
CA LEU A 281 6.64 -1.60 0.79
C LEU A 281 7.36 -2.82 0.22
N ALA A 282 6.72 -3.97 0.32
CA ALA A 282 7.22 -5.28 -0.03
C ALA A 282 6.21 -5.94 -0.98
N PHE A 283 5.28 -6.76 -0.49
CA PHE A 283 4.35 -7.52 -1.34
C PHE A 283 3.52 -6.61 -2.25
N SER A 284 3.11 -5.45 -1.75
CA SER A 284 2.30 -4.50 -2.52
C SER A 284 3.04 -3.94 -3.75
N LEU A 285 4.36 -4.09 -3.86
CA LEU A 285 5.11 -3.76 -5.08
C LEU A 285 4.66 -4.58 -6.29
N ALA A 286 4.10 -5.78 -6.08
CA ALA A 286 3.53 -6.59 -7.15
C ALA A 286 2.43 -5.84 -7.90
N SER A 287 1.61 -5.03 -7.20
CA SER A 287 0.55 -4.21 -7.79
C SER A 287 1.06 -3.12 -8.75
N PHE A 288 2.32 -2.71 -8.60
CA PHE A 288 3.03 -1.80 -9.49
C PHE A 288 3.76 -2.53 -10.64
N GLY A 289 3.53 -3.84 -10.80
CA GLY A 289 4.17 -4.66 -11.81
C GLY A 289 5.64 -4.97 -11.53
N ILE A 290 6.09 -4.80 -10.28
CA ILE A 290 7.45 -5.17 -9.87
C ILE A 290 7.51 -6.68 -9.61
N PRO A 291 8.28 -7.45 -10.40
CA PRO A 291 8.41 -8.89 -10.18
C PRO A 291 9.28 -9.17 -8.95
N ASN A 292 9.10 -10.35 -8.35
CA ASN A 292 9.87 -10.82 -7.19
C ASN A 292 9.86 -9.84 -6.00
N ALA A 293 8.72 -9.20 -5.76
CA ALA A 293 8.48 -8.43 -4.56
C ALA A 293 8.78 -9.28 -3.31
N LEU A 294 9.38 -8.67 -2.29
CA LEU A 294 9.58 -9.31 -1.00
C LEU A 294 8.19 -9.65 -0.40
N GLY A 295 8.01 -10.86 0.12
CA GLY A 295 6.69 -11.29 0.59
C GLY A 295 6.25 -10.63 1.90
N ASP A 296 7.13 -10.61 2.89
CA ASP A 296 6.83 -10.16 4.25
C ASP A 296 8.07 -9.43 4.77
N SER A 297 7.90 -8.20 5.25
CA SER A 297 9.01 -7.29 5.50
C SER A 297 9.19 -6.98 6.97
N VAL A 298 10.44 -6.86 7.40
CA VAL A 298 10.80 -6.38 8.74
C VAL A 298 11.73 -5.19 8.59
N ILE A 299 11.44 -4.12 9.33
CA ILE A 299 12.37 -3.02 9.55
C ILE A 299 12.94 -3.13 10.96
N GLU A 300 14.27 -3.11 11.06
CA GLU A 300 14.98 -2.86 12.31
C GLU A 300 15.71 -1.52 12.22
N LEU A 301 15.40 -0.59 13.13
CA LEU A 301 16.01 0.72 13.21
C LEU A 301 17.08 0.74 14.29
N TYR A 302 18.29 1.16 13.92
CA TYR A 302 19.46 1.25 14.78
C TYR A 302 19.96 2.69 14.92
N GLY A 303 20.46 3.01 16.10
CA GLY A 303 21.19 4.26 16.36
C GLY A 303 22.68 4.17 15.97
N ALA A 304 23.39 5.29 16.10
CA ALA A 304 24.82 5.40 15.74
C ALA A 304 25.74 4.38 16.45
N ASN A 305 25.36 3.90 17.63
CA ASN A 305 26.11 2.89 18.39
C ASN A 305 25.68 1.45 18.08
N ASN A 306 24.96 1.23 16.97
CA ASN A 306 24.40 -0.05 16.56
C ASN A 306 23.44 -0.68 17.59
N ASN A 307 22.81 0.15 18.43
CA ASN A 307 21.75 -0.28 19.34
C ASN A 307 20.41 -0.28 18.61
N LEU A 308 19.63 -1.36 18.75
CA LEU A 308 18.27 -1.43 18.23
C LEU A 308 17.39 -0.41 18.96
N ILE A 309 16.74 0.47 18.21
CA ILE A 309 15.82 1.49 18.69
C ILE A 309 14.38 0.98 18.60
N ALA A 310 14.02 0.45 17.43
CA ALA A 310 12.67 -0.03 17.15
C ALA A 310 12.72 -1.11 16.07
N SER A 311 11.73 -1.99 16.06
CA SER A 311 11.53 -3.00 15.02
C SER A 311 10.04 -3.21 14.79
N ASN A 312 9.66 -3.48 13.55
CA ASN A 312 8.29 -3.85 13.19
C ASN A 312 8.30 -4.77 11.97
N ASP A 313 7.45 -5.79 12.00
CA ASP A 313 7.20 -6.75 10.93
C ASP A 313 5.76 -6.63 10.38
N ASP A 314 4.76 -6.38 11.24
CA ASP A 314 3.40 -6.03 10.81
C ASP A 314 3.01 -4.63 11.28
N TRP A 315 2.89 -3.66 10.37
CA TRP A 315 2.50 -2.30 10.74
C TRP A 315 1.08 -2.25 11.31
N PHE A 316 0.21 -3.10 10.76
CA PHE A 316 -1.22 -3.09 11.04
C PHE A 316 -1.55 -3.47 12.49
N THR A 317 -0.69 -4.26 13.13
CA THR A 317 -0.86 -4.63 14.55
C THR A 317 -0.23 -3.64 15.53
N SER A 318 0.47 -2.64 15.02
CA SER A 318 1.09 -1.61 15.84
C SER A 318 0.05 -0.71 16.49
N SER A 319 0.31 -0.26 17.73
CA SER A 319 -0.45 0.82 18.36
C SER A 319 -0.38 2.14 17.58
N ASP A 320 0.62 2.29 16.70
CA ASP A 320 0.83 3.49 15.90
C ASP A 320 0.06 3.49 14.56
N ALA A 321 -0.62 2.38 14.22
CA ALA A 321 -1.28 2.21 12.91
C ALA A 321 -2.25 3.34 12.56
N GLU A 322 -3.08 3.79 13.52
CA GLU A 322 -4.00 4.92 13.31
C GLU A 322 -3.25 6.23 13.05
N THR A 323 -2.14 6.47 13.76
CA THR A 323 -1.34 7.69 13.56
C THR A 323 -0.63 7.65 12.21
N ILE A 324 -0.02 6.53 11.83
CA ILE A 324 0.62 6.35 10.52
C ILE A 324 -0.39 6.56 9.38
N SER A 325 -1.61 6.02 9.53
CA SER A 325 -2.70 6.19 8.56
C SER A 325 -3.20 7.64 8.47
N SER A 326 -3.20 8.40 9.57
CA SER A 326 -3.60 9.83 9.55
C SER A 326 -2.69 10.72 8.70
N TYR A 327 -1.45 10.29 8.45
CA TYR A 327 -0.50 10.93 7.51
C TYR A 327 -0.59 10.36 6.09
N ARG A 328 -1.46 9.37 5.86
CA ARG A 328 -1.52 8.53 4.65
C ARG A 328 -0.15 7.96 4.29
N ARG A 329 0.51 7.38 5.29
CA ARG A 329 1.82 6.71 5.16
C ARG A 329 1.76 5.24 5.54
N ASP A 330 0.57 4.71 5.74
CA ASP A 330 0.29 3.29 5.84
C ASP A 330 0.77 2.53 4.59
N PRO A 331 1.47 1.40 4.76
CA PRO A 331 1.63 0.40 3.71
C PRO A 331 0.26 -0.19 3.29
N PRO A 332 0.03 -0.47 1.99
CA PRO A 332 -1.26 -1.01 1.55
C PRO A 332 -1.57 -2.40 2.11
N ASN A 333 -0.56 -3.27 2.24
CA ASN A 333 -0.71 -4.62 2.76
C ASN A 333 -0.43 -4.67 4.28
N SER A 334 -1.14 -5.52 5.00
CA SER A 334 -1.16 -5.52 6.48
C SER A 334 0.11 -6.10 7.12
N ILE A 335 0.81 -7.00 6.40
CA ILE A 335 2.08 -7.64 6.81
C ILE A 335 3.34 -6.90 6.31
N GLU A 336 3.17 -5.67 5.84
CA GLU A 336 4.29 -4.79 5.55
C GLU A 336 4.73 -4.05 6.82
N SER A 337 5.99 -3.63 6.89
CA SER A 337 6.53 -3.02 8.10
C SER A 337 6.46 -1.51 8.06
N ALA A 338 6.07 -0.90 9.18
CA ALA A 338 6.17 0.54 9.39
C ALA A 338 6.34 0.90 10.88
N LEU A 339 7.07 1.97 11.11
CA LEU A 339 7.41 2.50 12.43
C LEU A 339 7.07 3.98 12.48
N LEU A 340 6.45 4.41 13.58
CA LEU A 340 6.39 5.82 13.98
C LEU A 340 7.44 6.05 15.07
N VAL A 341 8.43 6.91 14.81
CA VAL A 341 9.54 7.14 15.75
C VAL A 341 9.79 8.62 15.97
N THR A 342 10.23 8.96 17.19
CA THR A 342 10.77 10.29 17.52
C THR A 342 12.25 10.16 17.80
N LEU A 343 13.08 10.76 16.95
CA LEU A 343 14.52 10.59 16.95
C LEU A 343 15.25 11.90 17.21
N ASN A 344 16.23 11.89 18.12
CA ASN A 344 17.12 13.04 18.33
C ASN A 344 18.00 13.29 17.08
N PRO A 345 18.56 14.49 16.92
CA PRO A 345 19.60 14.73 15.91
C PRO A 345 20.73 13.71 15.98
N GLY A 346 21.10 13.12 14.84
CA GLY A 346 22.07 12.03 14.77
C GLY A 346 21.90 11.14 13.54
N SER A 347 22.77 10.13 13.43
CA SER A 347 22.76 9.15 12.35
C SER A 347 22.03 7.86 12.73
N TYR A 348 21.24 7.34 11.81
CA TYR A 348 20.42 6.16 11.99
C TYR A 348 20.55 5.21 10.81
N THR A 349 20.35 3.92 11.09
CA THR A 349 20.42 2.85 10.09
C THR A 349 19.17 1.99 10.20
N ALA A 350 18.39 1.91 9.13
CA ALA A 350 17.28 0.98 8.98
C ALA A 350 17.73 -0.23 8.16
N VAL A 351 17.53 -1.41 8.71
CA VAL A 351 17.76 -2.70 8.07
C VAL A 351 16.42 -3.24 7.58
N VAL A 352 16.30 -3.47 6.28
CA VAL A 352 15.10 -4.04 5.66
C VAL A 352 15.36 -5.49 5.28
N LYS A 353 14.63 -6.41 5.90
CA LYS A 353 14.80 -7.86 5.70
C LYS A 353 13.46 -8.56 5.54
N SER A 354 13.49 -9.81 5.10
CA SER A 354 12.30 -10.66 5.14
C SER A 354 11.95 -11.07 6.57
N PHE A 355 10.67 -11.20 6.89
CA PHE A 355 10.29 -11.94 8.09
C PHE A 355 10.81 -13.38 8.02
N SER A 356 11.32 -13.88 9.14
CA SER A 356 11.79 -15.25 9.24
C SER A 356 11.74 -15.76 10.67
N ASN A 357 11.48 -17.05 10.83
CA ASN A 357 11.45 -17.75 12.10
C ASN A 357 11.83 -19.23 11.88
N ALA A 358 11.64 -20.08 12.89
CA ALA A 358 12.00 -21.49 12.82
C ALA A 358 11.21 -22.28 11.75
N GLN A 359 10.06 -21.77 11.29
CA GLN A 359 9.19 -22.42 10.31
C GLN A 359 9.15 -21.72 8.96
N GLN A 360 9.56 -20.45 8.89
CA GLN A 360 9.67 -19.64 7.68
C GLN A 360 11.11 -19.16 7.52
N PRO A 361 11.92 -19.77 6.62
CA PRO A 361 13.27 -19.28 6.37
C PRO A 361 13.24 -17.88 5.75
N ALA A 362 14.31 -17.11 5.98
CA ALA A 362 14.48 -15.81 5.34
C ALA A 362 14.48 -15.94 3.81
N THR A 363 13.90 -14.96 3.13
CA THR A 363 13.76 -14.90 1.69
C THR A 363 14.42 -13.65 1.11
N THR A 364 14.62 -13.66 -0.21
CA THR A 364 15.12 -12.52 -0.97
C THR A 364 13.96 -11.93 -1.78
N GLY A 365 13.92 -10.62 -1.93
CA GLY A 365 12.93 -9.95 -2.78
C GLY A 365 13.20 -8.47 -2.96
N VAL A 366 12.48 -7.84 -3.88
CA VAL A 366 12.50 -6.40 -4.07
C VAL A 366 11.66 -5.73 -2.99
N ALA A 367 12.23 -4.73 -2.33
CA ALA A 367 11.55 -3.91 -1.33
C ALA A 367 11.78 -2.42 -1.62
N LEU A 368 10.85 -1.58 -1.18
CA LEU A 368 10.90 -0.13 -1.22
C LEU A 368 10.96 0.40 0.20
N PHE A 369 12.15 0.80 0.63
CA PHE A 369 12.38 1.43 1.92
C PHE A 369 12.08 2.93 1.86
N GLU A 370 11.33 3.47 2.82
CA GLU A 370 10.97 4.89 2.83
C GLU A 370 11.08 5.49 4.23
N VAL A 371 11.58 6.72 4.30
CA VAL A 371 11.54 7.54 5.52
C VAL A 371 10.85 8.85 5.21
N TYR A 372 9.78 9.13 5.94
CA TYR A 372 9.00 10.35 5.85
C TYR A 372 9.24 11.21 7.09
N ASP A 373 9.62 12.46 6.88
CA ASP A 373 9.67 13.44 7.96
C ASP A 373 8.29 14.06 8.18
N LEU A 374 7.70 13.84 9.35
CA LEU A 374 6.35 14.34 9.66
C LEU A 374 6.32 15.80 10.14
N ARG A 375 7.50 16.42 10.31
CA ARG A 375 7.77 17.74 10.92
C ARG A 375 6.57 18.49 11.49
N THR A 376 6.56 18.57 12.82
CA THR A 376 5.80 19.55 13.59
C THR A 376 6.67 20.71 14.10
N SER A 377 7.99 20.73 13.82
CA SER A 377 8.93 21.79 14.25
C SER A 377 10.25 21.83 13.42
N GLY A 378 11.21 22.69 13.81
CA GLY A 378 12.42 23.12 13.06
C GLY A 378 13.60 22.14 12.96
N SER A 379 13.36 20.83 12.89
CA SER A 379 14.33 19.82 12.48
C SER A 379 14.01 19.33 11.05
N ARG A 380 14.96 18.62 10.41
CA ARG A 380 14.71 18.01 9.11
C ARG A 380 15.48 16.71 8.92
N LEU A 381 14.95 15.81 8.11
CA LEU A 381 15.76 14.81 7.44
C LEU A 381 16.79 15.49 6.55
N GLY A 382 18.02 15.02 6.66
CA GLY A 382 19.10 15.39 5.76
C GLY A 382 20.03 14.20 5.58
N ASN A 383 20.73 14.17 4.46
CA ASN A 383 21.74 13.18 4.12
C ASN A 383 21.21 11.75 4.23
N VAL A 384 20.75 11.23 3.09
CA VAL A 384 20.12 9.93 3.03
C VAL A 384 20.89 9.02 2.10
N SER A 385 21.00 7.77 2.47
CA SER A 385 21.83 6.79 1.80
C SER A 385 21.12 5.45 1.76
N THR A 386 21.42 4.63 0.76
CA THR A 386 21.00 3.24 0.76
C THR A 386 22.04 2.35 0.15
N ARG A 387 22.40 1.31 0.90
CA ARG A 387 23.27 0.23 0.45
C ARG A 387 22.40 -0.94 0.03
N GLY A 388 22.59 -1.40 -1.21
CA GLY A 388 21.84 -2.52 -1.75
C GLY A 388 22.54 -3.19 -2.91
N GLN A 389 22.03 -4.36 -3.29
CA GLN A 389 22.49 -5.07 -4.47
C GLN A 389 21.99 -4.35 -5.73
N VAL A 390 22.92 -4.02 -6.63
CA VAL A 390 22.64 -3.51 -7.98
C VAL A 390 22.58 -4.69 -8.94
N GLY A 391 21.41 -4.92 -9.52
CA GLY A 391 21.19 -5.87 -10.61
C GLY A 391 21.25 -5.21 -11.99
N THR A 392 20.57 -5.82 -12.95
CA THR A 392 20.40 -5.29 -14.31
C THR A 392 18.93 -5.03 -14.63
N GLY A 393 18.64 -4.26 -15.68
CA GLY A 393 17.28 -3.99 -16.14
C GLY A 393 16.43 -3.35 -15.05
N ALA A 394 15.31 -3.98 -14.68
CA ALA A 394 14.41 -3.50 -13.63
C ALA A 394 14.97 -3.62 -12.20
N ASN A 395 16.07 -4.37 -12.02
CA ASN A 395 16.66 -4.71 -10.72
C ASN A 395 17.86 -3.82 -10.35
N ILE A 396 18.09 -2.70 -11.05
CA ILE A 396 19.08 -1.71 -10.63
C ILE A 396 18.67 -1.07 -9.29
N LEU A 397 19.63 -0.52 -8.55
CA LEU A 397 19.33 0.19 -7.29
C LEU A 397 18.78 1.59 -7.62
N ILE A 398 17.69 1.96 -6.97
CA ILE A 398 17.00 3.24 -7.24
C ILE A 398 16.82 4.02 -5.95
N GLY A 399 17.46 5.19 -5.85
CA GLY A 399 17.20 6.18 -4.81
C GLY A 399 16.21 7.24 -5.30
N GLY A 400 14.97 7.17 -4.83
CA GLY A 400 13.97 8.23 -4.94
C GLY A 400 14.20 9.34 -3.91
N LEU A 401 14.02 10.57 -4.36
CA LEU A 401 14.28 11.78 -3.59
C LEU A 401 13.13 12.77 -3.84
N ILE A 402 12.55 13.31 -2.77
CA ILE A 402 11.61 14.43 -2.88
C ILE A 402 12.26 15.72 -2.37
N VAL A 403 12.40 16.68 -3.28
CA VAL A 403 12.86 18.04 -2.98
C VAL A 403 11.63 18.86 -2.63
N GLY A 404 11.44 19.12 -1.34
CA GLY A 404 10.31 19.92 -0.84
C GLY A 404 10.53 21.43 -0.94
N GLY A 405 9.49 22.20 -0.61
CA GLY A 405 9.55 23.66 -0.51
C GLY A 405 9.19 24.44 -1.77
N SER A 406 9.56 25.72 -1.81
CA SER A 406 9.30 26.63 -2.92
C SER A 406 10.56 27.11 -3.65
N THR A 407 11.75 26.73 -3.18
CA THR A 407 13.04 27.19 -3.72
C THR A 407 13.92 26.00 -4.12
N PRO A 408 14.72 26.13 -5.19
CA PRO A 408 15.69 25.10 -5.54
C PRO A 408 16.73 24.83 -4.44
N LYS A 409 17.23 23.60 -4.37
CA LYS A 409 18.20 23.13 -3.36
C LYS A 409 19.47 22.59 -4.01
N PRO A 410 20.66 23.01 -3.56
CA PRO A 410 21.90 22.34 -3.93
C PRO A 410 21.94 20.96 -3.25
N VAL A 411 22.22 19.92 -4.02
CA VAL A 411 22.39 18.56 -3.49
C VAL A 411 23.64 17.94 -4.08
N VAL A 412 24.28 17.04 -3.33
CA VAL A 412 25.30 16.13 -3.86
C VAL A 412 24.75 14.72 -3.89
N ILE A 413 24.80 14.06 -5.04
CA ILE A 413 24.37 12.67 -5.21
C ILE A 413 25.59 11.82 -5.56
N ARG A 414 25.80 10.70 -4.86
CA ARG A 414 26.93 9.79 -5.09
C ARG A 414 26.49 8.35 -5.25
N ALA A 415 27.22 7.59 -6.06
CA ALA A 415 27.13 6.15 -6.14
C ALA A 415 28.52 5.55 -5.86
N LEU A 416 28.64 4.87 -4.71
CA LEU A 416 29.89 4.27 -4.24
C LEU A 416 29.84 2.74 -4.39
N GLY A 417 30.96 2.17 -4.81
CA GLY A 417 31.12 0.73 -5.02
C GLY A 417 32.47 0.29 -4.45
N PRO A 418 33.60 0.54 -5.14
CA PRO A 418 34.94 0.21 -4.65
C PRO A 418 35.26 0.74 -3.25
N THR A 419 34.77 1.94 -2.88
CA THR A 419 35.01 2.50 -1.54
C THR A 419 34.43 1.62 -0.42
N LEU A 420 33.38 0.84 -0.69
CA LEU A 420 32.73 -0.01 0.31
C LEU A 420 33.64 -1.15 0.81
N THR A 421 34.67 -1.55 0.06
CA THR A 421 35.61 -2.59 0.50
C THR A 421 36.40 -2.16 1.73
N GLN A 422 36.57 -0.86 1.95
CA GLN A 422 37.22 -0.29 3.13
C GLN A 422 36.40 -0.53 4.41
N PHE A 423 35.09 -0.76 4.26
CA PHE A 423 34.14 -1.04 5.34
C PHE A 423 33.84 -2.55 5.45
N GLY A 424 34.65 -3.41 4.83
CA GLY A 424 34.48 -4.86 4.86
C GLY A 424 33.35 -5.40 3.99
N VAL A 425 32.75 -4.56 3.13
CA VAL A 425 31.73 -5.02 2.17
C VAL A 425 32.44 -5.77 1.03
N THR A 426 31.98 -6.99 0.76
CA THR A 426 32.48 -7.82 -0.35
C THR A 426 31.50 -7.83 -1.52
N GLY A 427 31.95 -8.23 -2.71
CA GLY A 427 31.08 -8.28 -3.91
C GLY A 427 30.57 -6.91 -4.37
N VAL A 428 31.37 -5.87 -4.20
CA VAL A 428 31.00 -4.49 -4.54
C VAL A 428 30.83 -4.30 -6.05
N LEU A 429 29.98 -3.37 -6.45
CA LEU A 429 29.86 -2.93 -7.84
C LEU A 429 31.14 -2.18 -8.23
N ALA A 430 31.89 -2.70 -9.21
CA ALA A 430 33.24 -2.21 -9.50
C ALA A 430 33.28 -0.84 -10.19
N ASP A 431 32.27 -0.53 -11.00
CA ASP A 431 32.19 0.70 -11.81
C ASP A 431 30.71 1.18 -11.84
N PRO A 432 30.26 1.87 -10.76
CA PRO A 432 28.91 2.41 -10.65
C PRO A 432 28.66 3.62 -11.57
N PHE A 433 27.62 3.52 -12.39
CA PHE A 433 27.07 4.57 -13.22
C PHE A 433 25.78 5.15 -12.60
N LEU A 434 25.71 6.47 -12.47
CA LEU A 434 24.61 7.20 -11.85
C LEU A 434 23.86 8.03 -12.90
N GLN A 435 22.53 7.94 -12.91
CA GLN A 435 21.65 8.85 -13.65
C GLN A 435 20.63 9.48 -12.70
N LEU A 436 20.34 10.76 -12.88
CA LEU A 436 19.26 11.46 -12.20
C LEU A 436 18.14 11.75 -13.19
N ARG A 437 16.91 11.42 -12.82
CA ARG A 437 15.69 11.69 -13.60
C ARG A 437 14.70 12.54 -12.84
N ASP A 438 13.94 13.36 -13.57
CA ASP A 438 12.81 14.13 -13.01
C ASP A 438 11.54 13.27 -12.91
N ALA A 439 10.46 13.86 -12.37
CA ALA A 439 9.16 13.21 -12.22
C ALA A 439 8.52 12.74 -13.54
N ASN A 440 8.93 13.32 -14.68
CA ASN A 440 8.45 12.93 -16.02
C ASN A 440 9.36 11.86 -16.66
N GLY A 441 10.41 11.42 -15.96
CA GLY A 441 11.39 10.47 -16.45
C GLY A 441 12.48 11.07 -17.35
N ASN A 442 12.51 12.40 -17.53
CA ASN A 442 13.55 13.05 -18.31
C ASN A 442 14.89 12.95 -17.61
N LEU A 443 15.97 12.80 -18.38
CA LEU A 443 17.32 12.84 -17.83
C LEU A 443 17.65 14.26 -17.38
N VAL A 444 17.97 14.40 -16.10
CA VAL A 444 18.51 15.64 -15.51
C VAL A 444 20.02 15.65 -15.67
N GLU A 445 20.69 14.59 -15.24
CA GLU A 445 22.14 14.46 -15.28
C GLU A 445 22.56 12.98 -15.27
N ALA A 446 23.73 12.67 -15.81
CA ALA A 446 24.34 11.34 -15.70
C ALA A 446 25.84 11.44 -15.54
N ASN A 447 26.41 10.56 -14.73
CA ASN A 447 27.85 10.50 -14.55
C ASN A 447 28.34 9.07 -14.25
N ASN A 448 29.56 8.75 -14.69
CA ASN A 448 30.26 7.50 -14.35
C ASN A 448 31.41 7.71 -13.38
N ASP A 449 32.30 8.64 -13.70
CA ASP A 449 33.50 8.92 -12.94
C ASP A 449 33.37 10.34 -12.39
N TRP A 450 33.32 10.51 -11.07
CA TRP A 450 33.08 11.81 -10.43
C TRP A 450 34.06 12.91 -10.87
N GLN A 451 35.28 12.53 -11.22
CA GLN A 451 36.31 13.47 -11.69
C GLN A 451 36.00 14.06 -13.07
N GLN A 452 35.07 13.46 -13.81
CA GLN A 452 34.59 13.93 -15.12
C GLN A 452 33.31 14.77 -15.01
N SER A 453 32.69 14.86 -13.83
CA SER A 453 31.53 15.74 -13.63
C SER A 453 31.96 17.22 -13.75
N PRO A 454 31.16 18.07 -14.41
CA PRO A 454 31.38 19.52 -14.43
C PRO A 454 31.48 20.13 -13.01
N GLU A 455 30.86 19.48 -12.03
CA GLU A 455 30.76 19.87 -10.63
C GLU A 455 31.88 19.24 -9.76
N ALA A 456 32.87 18.55 -10.34
CA ALA A 456 33.94 17.89 -9.59
C ALA A 456 34.64 18.80 -8.56
N ALA A 457 34.80 20.09 -8.89
CA ALA A 457 35.38 21.07 -7.97
C ALA A 457 34.47 21.37 -6.76
N ILE A 458 33.16 21.44 -6.96
CA ILE A 458 32.15 21.65 -5.90
C ILE A 458 32.10 20.41 -5.01
N ILE A 459 31.97 19.22 -5.63
CA ILE A 459 31.96 17.93 -4.94
C ILE A 459 33.20 17.78 -4.03
N ASN A 460 34.37 18.19 -4.52
CA ASN A 460 35.60 18.16 -3.74
C ASN A 460 35.64 19.24 -2.63
N ALA A 461 35.18 20.45 -2.92
CA ALA A 461 35.12 21.55 -1.94
C ALA A 461 34.19 21.22 -0.76
N ASP A 462 33.08 20.52 -1.01
CA ASP A 462 32.13 20.06 0.00
C ASP A 462 32.63 18.84 0.80
N GLY A 463 33.83 18.34 0.47
CA GLY A 463 34.40 17.15 1.09
C GLY A 463 33.65 15.86 0.75
N LYS A 464 32.94 15.85 -0.39
CA LYS A 464 32.10 14.74 -0.86
C LYS A 464 32.69 14.01 -2.06
N ALA A 465 33.93 14.27 -2.45
CA ALA A 465 34.60 13.48 -3.48
C ALA A 465 34.65 11.98 -3.11
N PRO A 466 34.13 11.08 -3.96
CA PRO A 466 34.37 9.65 -3.83
C PRO A 466 35.88 9.34 -3.78
N SER A 467 36.27 8.35 -2.98
CA SER A 467 37.69 7.98 -2.84
C SER A 467 38.22 7.24 -4.06
N SER A 468 37.36 6.51 -4.77
CA SER A 468 37.72 5.83 -6.01
C SER A 468 37.44 6.72 -7.22
N ALA A 469 38.35 6.71 -8.20
CA ALA A 469 38.14 7.39 -9.48
C ALA A 469 37.03 6.75 -10.33
N LYS A 470 36.66 5.50 -10.02
CA LYS A 470 35.61 4.72 -10.70
C LYS A 470 34.22 4.89 -10.10
N GLU A 471 34.07 5.81 -9.16
CA GLU A 471 32.78 6.08 -8.52
C GLU A 471 32.15 7.32 -9.11
N SER A 472 30.82 7.35 -9.11
CA SER A 472 30.06 8.44 -9.70
C SER A 472 29.58 9.43 -8.64
N ALA A 473 29.60 10.71 -8.99
CA ALA A 473 28.97 11.75 -8.21
C ALA A 473 28.53 12.93 -9.09
N MET A 474 27.53 13.67 -8.65
CA MET A 474 27.00 14.88 -9.27
C MET A 474 26.58 15.87 -8.18
N ALA A 475 26.55 17.17 -8.49
CA ALA A 475 26.10 18.20 -7.55
C ALA A 475 25.06 19.17 -8.14
N PRO A 476 23.88 18.68 -8.57
CA PRO A 476 22.89 19.54 -9.19
C PRO A 476 22.19 20.46 -8.19
N THR A 477 21.64 21.56 -8.70
CA THR A 477 20.65 22.36 -7.97
C THR A 477 19.25 21.99 -8.46
N LEU A 478 18.45 21.38 -7.60
CA LEU A 478 17.15 20.80 -7.95
C LEU A 478 16.01 21.69 -7.49
N SER A 479 15.10 22.02 -8.41
CA SER A 479 13.82 22.66 -8.07
C SER A 479 12.95 21.73 -7.21
N PRO A 480 11.96 22.26 -6.46
CA PRO A 480 11.02 21.41 -5.76
C PRO A 480 10.32 20.41 -6.71
N GLY A 481 10.28 19.14 -6.31
CA GLY A 481 9.76 18.06 -7.13
C GLY A 481 10.31 16.68 -6.77
N ASN A 482 9.87 15.68 -7.53
CA ASN A 482 10.29 14.29 -7.36
C ASN A 482 11.42 13.96 -8.32
N TYR A 483 12.44 13.30 -7.81
CA TYR A 483 13.62 12.89 -8.56
C TYR A 483 13.96 11.42 -8.30
N THR A 484 14.63 10.80 -9.26
CA THR A 484 15.03 9.40 -9.19
C THR A 484 16.49 9.25 -9.60
N ALA A 485 17.33 8.87 -8.65
CA ALA A 485 18.71 8.46 -8.85
C ALA A 485 18.75 6.96 -9.18
N LEU A 486 19.23 6.63 -10.37
CA LEU A 486 19.39 5.27 -10.88
C LEU A 486 20.86 4.88 -10.82
N VAL A 487 21.18 3.83 -10.07
CA VAL A 487 22.55 3.29 -9.96
C VAL A 487 22.63 1.95 -10.69
N SER A 488 23.48 1.88 -11.70
CA SER A 488 23.71 0.71 -12.55
C SER A 488 25.20 0.42 -12.68
N GLY A 489 25.58 -0.80 -13.08
CA GLY A 489 26.97 -1.11 -13.40
C GLY A 489 27.32 -0.81 -14.86
N VAL A 490 28.47 -0.20 -15.12
CA VAL A 490 29.01 -0.10 -16.48
C VAL A 490 29.11 -1.50 -17.11
N GLY A 491 28.68 -1.61 -18.36
CA GLY A 491 28.66 -2.88 -19.09
C GLY A 491 27.61 -3.89 -18.57
N GLY A 492 26.66 -3.47 -17.75
CA GLY A 492 25.65 -4.35 -17.17
C GLY A 492 26.19 -5.22 -16.03
N THR A 493 27.26 -4.78 -15.36
CA THR A 493 27.80 -5.45 -14.19
C THR A 493 26.88 -5.31 -12.98
N THR A 494 27.03 -6.22 -12.02
CA THR A 494 26.21 -6.29 -10.79
C THR A 494 27.10 -6.30 -9.57
N GLY A 495 26.59 -5.85 -8.43
CA GLY A 495 27.30 -5.87 -7.16
C GLY A 495 26.67 -4.96 -6.12
N THR A 496 27.23 -4.94 -4.92
CA THR A 496 26.76 -4.03 -3.85
C THR A 496 27.22 -2.61 -4.13
N ALA A 497 26.29 -1.65 -4.12
CA ALA A 497 26.59 -0.23 -4.18
C ALA A 497 25.87 0.54 -3.08
N LEU A 498 26.35 1.74 -2.79
CA LEU A 498 25.73 2.72 -1.91
C LEU A 498 25.34 3.93 -2.75
N VAL A 499 24.06 4.27 -2.78
CA VAL A 499 23.59 5.57 -3.30
C VAL A 499 23.43 6.52 -2.13
N GLU A 500 23.87 7.77 -2.27
CA GLU A 500 23.75 8.79 -1.24
C GLU A 500 23.28 10.11 -1.83
N VAL A 501 22.45 10.83 -1.11
CA VAL A 501 21.99 12.20 -1.41
C VAL A 501 22.25 13.07 -0.20
N TYR A 502 22.98 14.17 -0.40
CA TYR A 502 23.29 15.16 0.62
C TYR A 502 22.50 16.45 0.32
N ASP A 503 21.84 17.01 1.35
CA ASP A 503 21.22 18.34 1.27
C ASP A 503 22.27 19.37 1.69
N GLU A 504 22.77 20.16 0.74
CA GLU A 504 23.80 21.17 1.00
C GLU A 504 23.20 22.54 1.36
N SER A 505 21.89 22.61 1.62
CA SER A 505 21.27 23.82 2.17
C SER A 505 21.65 24.04 3.64
N ALA A 506 21.73 25.30 4.08
CA ALA A 506 22.04 25.63 5.47
C ALA A 506 21.08 24.93 6.44
N SER A 507 21.61 24.34 7.53
CA SER A 507 20.80 23.72 8.59
C SER A 507 19.79 24.73 9.16
N PRO A 508 18.55 24.33 9.49
CA PRO A 508 17.58 25.21 10.13
C PRO A 508 18.01 25.57 11.55
#